data_AF-A0A512BY99-F1
#
_entry.id   AF-A0A512BY99-F1
#
_cell.length_a   1.000
_cell.length_b   1.000
_cell.length_c   1.000
_cell.angle_alpha   90.00
_cell.angle_beta   90.00
_cell.angle_gamma   90.00
#
_symmetry.space_group_name_H-M   'P 1'
#
loop_
_entity.id
_entity.type
_entity.pdbx_description
1 polymer ?
#
loop_
_entity_poly.entity_id
_entity_poly.type
_entity_poly.pdbx_seq_one_letter_code
_entity_poly.pdbx_strand_id
1 'polypeptide(L)'
;MWHGWADTGSSPLGSLNYAEAVRAHMGEQAAKEVLALYLVPGAYHCSGGPTPVTADYMSQLMAWVEDGTSPREVKVSFEAGPTDATVTRTISVQPYYAMPMRTGISNRTDWLGLANYKTGVQTWCDWKGTSLVCQNR
;
A
#
# COMPACT_ATOMS: atom_id res chain seq x y z
N MET A 1 3.34 3.19 -7.38
CA MET A 1 2.63 3.86 -6.26
C MET A 1 3.23 3.41 -4.94
N TRP A 2 3.23 4.26 -3.92
CA TRP A 2 3.60 3.85 -2.56
C TRP A 2 2.70 4.54 -1.54
N HIS A 3 2.58 3.98 -0.33
CA HIS A 3 1.79 4.55 0.75
C HIS A 3 2.38 4.15 2.11
N GLY A 4 2.42 5.09 3.05
CA GLY A 4 2.73 4.79 4.45
C GLY A 4 1.62 3.98 5.12
N TRP A 5 1.97 2.84 5.72
CA TRP A 5 0.98 1.97 6.37
C TRP A 5 0.44 2.54 7.69
N ALA A 6 1.18 3.47 8.30
CA ALA A 6 0.77 4.20 9.49
C ALA A 6 0.24 5.61 9.17
N ASP A 7 -0.08 5.89 7.89
CA ASP A 7 -0.67 7.17 7.50
C ASP A 7 -2.06 7.32 8.14
N THR A 8 -2.20 8.37 8.95
CA THR A 8 -3.44 8.74 9.65
C THR A 8 -4.24 9.80 8.90
N GLY A 9 -3.62 10.51 7.96
CA GLY A 9 -4.27 11.54 7.16
C GLY A 9 -4.95 10.95 5.93
N SER A 10 -4.26 10.07 5.21
CA SER A 10 -4.81 9.30 4.09
C SER A 10 -4.79 7.82 4.43
N SER A 11 -5.96 7.16 4.43
CA SER A 11 -5.98 5.73 4.75
C SER A 11 -5.28 4.91 3.65
N PRO A 12 -4.31 4.05 3.98
CA PRO A 12 -3.66 3.17 3.00
C PRO A 12 -4.63 2.13 2.41
N LEU A 13 -5.79 1.92 3.04
CA LEU A 13 -6.86 1.08 2.50
C LEU A 13 -7.40 1.62 1.16
N GLY A 14 -7.37 2.94 0.95
CA GLY A 14 -7.77 3.53 -0.33
C GLY A 14 -6.85 3.09 -1.48
N SER A 15 -5.52 3.09 -1.25
CA SER A 15 -4.55 2.63 -2.24
C SER A 15 -4.64 1.13 -2.49
N LEU A 16 -4.92 0.33 -1.45
CA LEU A 16 -5.22 -1.10 -1.61
C LEU A 16 -6.46 -1.34 -2.47
N ASN A 17 -7.58 -0.68 -2.15
CA ASN A 17 -8.82 -0.80 -2.92
C ASN A 17 -8.61 -0.41 -4.39
N TYR A 18 -7.83 0.65 -4.66
CA TYR A 18 -7.49 1.04 -6.02
C TYR A 18 -6.66 -0.03 -6.74
N ALA A 19 -5.63 -0.58 -6.09
CA ALA A 19 -4.82 -1.64 -6.69
C ALA A 19 -5.65 -2.91 -7.00
N GLU A 20 -6.58 -3.27 -6.11
CA GLU A 20 -7.52 -4.36 -6.35
C GLU A 20 -8.48 -4.06 -7.50
N ALA A 21 -8.99 -2.82 -7.62
CA ALA A 21 -9.87 -2.42 -8.71
C ALA A 21 -9.16 -2.49 -10.07
N VAL A 22 -7.90 -2.06 -10.16
CA VAL A 22 -7.07 -2.19 -11.37
C VAL A 22 -6.89 -3.66 -11.75
N ARG A 23 -6.57 -4.52 -10.78
CA ARG A 23 -6.44 -5.98 -10.99
C ARG A 23 -7.74 -6.61 -11.46
N ALA A 24 -8.87 -6.25 -10.87
CA ALA A 24 -10.18 -6.75 -11.26
C ALA A 24 -10.58 -6.30 -12.67
N HIS A 25 -10.20 -5.10 -13.08
CA HIS A 25 -10.53 -4.55 -14.40
C HIS A 25 -9.65 -5.13 -15.52
N MET A 26 -8.35 -5.27 -15.29
CA MET A 26 -7.37 -5.64 -16.33
C MET A 26 -6.97 -7.11 -16.30
N GLY A 27 -7.24 -7.82 -15.20
CA GLY A 27 -6.67 -9.13 -14.92
C GLY A 27 -5.28 -9.05 -14.29
N GLU A 28 -4.87 -10.12 -13.61
CA GLU A 28 -3.68 -10.10 -12.75
C GLU A 28 -2.36 -9.83 -13.49
N GLN A 29 -2.17 -10.42 -14.68
CA GLN A 29 -0.94 -10.26 -15.46
C GLN A 29 -0.79 -8.83 -15.98
N ALA A 30 -1.81 -8.33 -16.69
CA ALA A 30 -1.81 -6.97 -17.22
C ALA A 30 -1.70 -5.91 -16.12
N ALA A 31 -2.32 -6.12 -14.96
CA ALA A 31 -2.21 -5.21 -13.84
C ALA A 31 -0.77 -5.10 -13.28
N LYS A 32 0.00 -6.20 -13.25
CA LYS A 32 1.41 -6.18 -12.82
C LYS A 32 2.31 -5.40 -13.78
N GLU A 33 1.92 -5.28 -15.04
CA GLU A 33 2.65 -4.53 -16.06
C GLU A 33 2.43 -3.02 -15.97
N VAL A 34 1.38 -2.56 -15.29
CA VAL A 34 1.03 -1.13 -15.21
C VAL A 34 1.01 -0.59 -13.79
N LEU A 35 0.94 -1.43 -12.76
CA LEU A 35 0.83 -1.00 -11.37
C LEU A 35 1.68 -1.84 -10.42
N ALA A 36 2.58 -1.15 -9.70
CA ALA A 36 3.25 -1.64 -8.51
C ALA A 36 2.88 -0.76 -7.31
N LEU A 37 2.37 -1.35 -6.23
CA LEU A 37 2.02 -0.66 -4.97
C LEU A 37 3.00 -1.05 -3.87
N TYR A 38 3.70 -0.10 -3.26
CA TYR A 38 4.57 -0.34 -2.10
C TYR A 38 3.91 0.14 -0.81
N LEU A 39 3.62 -0.79 0.12
CA LEU A 39 3.10 -0.44 1.45
C LEU A 39 4.24 -0.42 2.45
N VAL A 40 4.54 0.76 2.99
CA VAL A 40 5.72 0.97 3.84
C VAL A 40 5.32 0.88 5.32
N PRO A 41 5.73 -0.18 6.04
CA PRO A 41 5.31 -0.38 7.43
C PRO A 41 5.92 0.68 8.36
N GLY A 42 5.07 1.35 9.15
CA GLY A 42 5.49 2.38 10.11
C GLY A 42 5.81 3.75 9.49
N ALA A 43 5.77 3.88 8.16
CA ALA A 43 5.78 5.19 7.54
C ALA A 43 4.41 5.86 7.67
N TYR A 44 4.42 7.15 7.98
CA TYR A 44 3.23 7.99 8.11
C TYR A 44 2.90 8.68 6.77
N HIS A 45 2.24 9.84 6.83
CA HIS A 45 1.87 10.62 5.67
C HIS A 45 3.10 11.11 4.92
N CYS A 46 3.33 10.57 3.72
CA CYS A 46 4.52 10.82 2.91
C CYS A 46 5.81 10.58 3.73
N SER A 47 6.62 11.62 3.96
CA SER A 47 7.82 11.57 4.81
C SER A 47 7.60 12.18 6.20
N GLY A 48 6.36 12.50 6.56
CA GLY A 48 6.01 13.09 7.85
C GLY A 48 6.05 12.09 9.01
N GLY A 49 5.67 12.58 10.18
CA GLY A 49 5.63 11.80 11.42
C GLY A 49 6.96 11.79 12.18
N PRO A 50 7.01 11.09 13.32
CA PRO A 50 8.18 11.08 14.21
C PRO A 50 9.38 10.37 13.61
N THR A 51 9.18 9.49 12.63
CA THR A 51 10.24 8.74 11.94
C THR A 51 10.05 8.91 10.43
N PRO A 52 10.60 9.98 9.83
CA PRO A 52 10.57 10.19 8.39
C PRO A 52 11.16 9.02 7.62
N VAL A 53 10.72 8.84 6.38
CA VAL A 53 11.24 7.81 5.50
C VAL A 53 11.75 8.37 4.18
N THR A 54 12.82 7.77 3.67
CA THR A 54 13.38 8.06 2.35
C THR A 54 13.54 6.78 1.54
N ALA A 55 13.25 6.86 0.25
CA ALA A 55 13.37 5.77 -0.70
C ALA A 55 13.50 6.30 -2.13
N ASP A 56 14.25 5.57 -2.96
CA ASP A 56 14.40 5.88 -4.37
C ASP A 56 13.39 5.10 -5.22
N TYR A 57 12.20 5.66 -5.38
CA TYR A 57 11.19 5.15 -6.30
C TYR A 57 11.40 5.65 -7.74
N MET A 58 12.13 6.75 -7.93
CA MET A 58 12.29 7.38 -9.24
C MET A 58 13.17 6.53 -10.15
N SER A 59 14.31 6.05 -9.64
CA SER A 59 15.19 5.17 -10.42
C SER A 59 14.50 3.87 -10.82
N GLN A 60 13.61 3.34 -9.98
CA GLN A 60 12.81 2.16 -10.35
C GLN A 60 11.77 2.48 -11.42
N LEU A 61 11.14 3.64 -11.38
CA LEU A 61 10.19 4.05 -12.41
C LEU A 61 10.90 4.25 -13.76
N MET A 62 12.06 4.90 -13.77
CA MET A 62 12.86 5.09 -14.98
C MET A 62 13.28 3.73 -15.57
N ALA A 63 13.87 2.84 -14.78
CA ALA A 63 14.25 1.50 -15.23
C ALA A 63 13.05 0.68 -15.75
N TRP A 64 11.86 0.90 -15.19
CA TRP A 64 10.65 0.23 -15.65
C TRP A 64 10.17 0.76 -17.01
N VAL A 65 10.13 2.07 -17.19
CA VAL A 65 9.61 2.70 -18.40
C VAL A 65 10.62 2.66 -19.55
N GLU A 66 11.90 2.88 -19.25
CA GLU A 66 12.96 3.03 -20.26
C GLU A 66 13.58 1.68 -20.63
N ASP A 67 13.86 0.83 -19.64
CA ASP A 67 14.56 -0.44 -19.84
C ASP A 67 13.62 -1.66 -19.82
N GLY A 68 12.33 -1.46 -19.54
CA GLY A 68 11.36 -2.56 -19.38
C GLY A 68 11.60 -3.42 -18.13
N THR A 69 12.40 -2.95 -17.17
CA THR A 69 12.72 -3.70 -15.95
C THR A 69 11.58 -3.58 -14.94
N SER A 70 10.81 -4.66 -14.74
CA SER A 70 9.69 -4.64 -13.80
C SER A 70 10.11 -4.22 -12.38
N PRO A 71 9.27 -3.44 -11.66
CA PRO A 71 9.60 -2.95 -10.33
C PRO A 71 9.86 -4.09 -9.33
N ARG A 72 10.90 -3.93 -8.50
CA ARG A 72 11.34 -4.92 -7.50
C ARG A 72 11.28 -4.33 -6.10
N GLU A 73 11.92 -4.95 -5.10
CA GLU A 73 12.01 -4.30 -3.79
C GLU A 73 12.66 -2.92 -3.86
N VAL A 74 12.14 -2.01 -3.04
CA VAL A 74 12.70 -0.69 -2.78
C VAL A 74 13.32 -0.71 -1.39
N LYS A 75 14.53 -0.18 -1.25
CA LYS A 75 15.13 0.07 0.07
C LYS A 75 14.51 1.35 0.64
N VAL A 76 13.91 1.23 1.82
CA VAL A 76 13.33 2.34 2.56
C VAL A 76 14.12 2.55 3.84
N SER A 77 14.66 3.75 4.01
CA SER A 77 15.42 4.18 5.18
C SER A 77 14.54 5.03 6.09
N PHE A 78 14.63 4.78 7.40
CA PHE A 78 13.97 5.53 8.46
C PHE A 78 14.98 6.46 9.11
N GLU A 79 14.60 7.71 9.27
CA GLU A 79 15.42 8.75 9.89
C GLU A 79 15.12 8.86 11.40
N ALA A 80 16.08 9.39 12.15
CA ALA A 80 15.96 9.58 13.59
C ALA A 80 14.88 10.59 13.97
N GLY A 81 14.61 11.57 13.09
CA GLY A 81 13.48 12.48 13.24
C GLY A 81 13.40 13.54 12.15
N PRO A 82 12.38 14.43 12.19
CA PRO A 82 12.12 15.42 11.14
C PRO A 82 13.26 16.42 10.87
N THR A 83 14.14 16.61 11.84
CA THR A 83 15.31 17.51 11.75
C THR A 83 16.64 16.76 11.89
N ASP A 84 16.59 15.43 11.93
CA ASP A 84 17.76 14.56 12.07
C ASP A 84 17.68 13.43 11.05
N ALA A 85 18.36 13.65 9.92
CA ALA A 85 18.42 12.73 8.79
C ALA A 85 19.31 11.49 9.05
N THR A 86 19.77 11.27 10.29
CA THR A 86 20.52 10.06 10.64
C THR A 86 19.66 8.84 10.40
N VAL A 87 20.09 7.96 9.49
CA VAL A 87 19.38 6.71 9.21
C VAL A 87 19.51 5.77 10.40
N THR A 88 18.38 5.40 10.99
CA THR A 88 18.31 4.48 12.14
C THR A 88 18.01 3.05 11.72
N ARG A 89 17.29 2.88 10.61
CA ARG A 89 16.89 1.56 10.10
C ARG A 89 16.67 1.60 8.59
N THR A 90 17.05 0.56 7.88
CA THR A 90 16.68 0.36 6.47
C THR A 90 15.97 -0.98 6.31
N ILE A 91 14.86 -1.00 5.57
CA ILE A 91 14.11 -2.22 5.24
C ILE A 91 13.98 -2.37 3.72
N SER A 92 13.83 -3.61 3.24
CA SER A 92 13.36 -3.87 1.88
C SER A 92 11.85 -3.93 1.86
N VAL A 93 11.21 -3.15 1.00
CA VAL A 93 9.76 -3.20 0.77
C VAL A 93 9.51 -3.76 -0.63
N GLN A 94 8.84 -4.89 -0.69
CA GLN A 94 8.44 -5.52 -1.94
C GLN A 94 7.14 -4.89 -2.47
N PRO A 95 6.90 -4.91 -3.78
CA PRO A 95 5.60 -4.52 -4.32
C PRO A 95 4.52 -5.46 -3.77
N TYR A 96 3.39 -4.88 -3.38
CA TYR A 96 2.18 -5.59 -3.05
C TYR A 96 1.62 -6.23 -4.31
N TYR A 97 1.92 -7.50 -4.46
CA TYR A 97 1.15 -8.39 -5.31
C TYR A 97 0.14 -9.02 -4.39
N ALA A 98 -1.12 -8.59 -4.45
CA ALA A 98 -2.17 -9.28 -3.73
C ALA A 98 -2.08 -10.75 -4.09
N MET A 99 -1.71 -11.56 -3.10
CA MET A 99 -1.88 -12.99 -3.22
C MET A 99 -3.36 -13.20 -3.59
N PRO A 100 -3.71 -14.12 -4.51
CA PRO A 100 -5.10 -14.52 -4.62
C PRO A 100 -5.58 -14.77 -3.20
N MET A 101 -6.69 -14.13 -2.80
CA MET A 101 -7.29 -14.39 -1.49
C MET A 101 -7.55 -15.88 -1.44
N ARG A 102 -6.61 -16.64 -0.88
CA ARG A 102 -6.86 -18.01 -0.50
C ARG A 102 -7.96 -17.89 0.52
N THR A 103 -9.08 -18.56 0.27
CA THR A 103 -10.03 -18.84 1.33
C THR A 103 -9.24 -19.60 2.41
N GLY A 104 -8.92 -18.92 3.50
CA GLY A 104 -8.07 -19.43 4.57
C GLY A 104 -6.88 -18.53 4.90
N ILE A 105 -6.72 -18.26 6.19
CA ILE A 105 -5.61 -17.50 6.79
C ILE A 105 -4.30 -18.28 6.57
N SER A 106 -3.31 -17.66 5.92
CA SER A 106 -1.92 -18.12 5.99
C SER A 106 -1.31 -17.57 7.28
N ASN A 107 -0.96 -18.45 8.20
CA ASN A 107 -0.33 -18.15 9.49
C ASN A 107 1.17 -17.76 9.39
N ARG A 108 1.64 -17.28 8.22
CA ARG A 108 3.04 -16.90 8.00
C ARG A 108 3.26 -15.42 7.71
N THR A 109 2.43 -14.55 8.24
CA THR A 109 2.80 -13.13 8.46
C THR A 109 1.81 -12.54 9.46
N ASP A 110 2.21 -12.49 10.73
CA ASP A 110 1.46 -11.78 11.77
C ASP A 110 1.57 -10.27 11.54
N TRP A 111 0.61 -9.71 10.80
CA TRP A 111 0.33 -8.29 10.75
C TRP A 111 -1.05 -8.03 11.38
N LEU A 112 -1.05 -7.35 12.53
CA LEU A 112 -2.21 -7.06 13.38
C LEU A 112 -3.37 -6.30 12.68
N GLY A 113 -3.13 -5.73 11.50
CA GLY A 113 -4.16 -5.04 10.71
C GLY A 113 -5.13 -5.96 9.96
N LEU A 114 -4.80 -7.24 9.77
CA LEU A 114 -5.65 -8.19 9.03
C LEU A 114 -6.58 -9.03 9.92
N ALA A 115 -6.32 -9.13 11.23
CA ALA A 115 -7.17 -9.91 12.14
C ALA A 115 -8.61 -9.35 12.23
N ASN A 116 -8.79 -8.06 11.92
CA ASN A 116 -10.09 -7.38 11.89
C ASN A 116 -10.61 -7.11 10.47
N TYR A 117 -9.81 -7.41 9.44
CA TYR A 117 -10.22 -7.22 8.06
C TYR A 117 -11.00 -8.45 7.57
N LYS A 118 -12.33 -8.39 7.68
CA LYS A 118 -13.22 -9.36 7.05
C LYS A 118 -13.71 -8.78 5.71
N THR A 119 -13.33 -9.41 4.61
CA THR A 119 -13.98 -9.14 3.32
C THR A 119 -15.44 -9.59 3.38
N GLY A 120 -16.35 -8.77 2.85
CA GLY A 120 -17.81 -8.98 2.91
C GLY A 120 -18.55 -8.24 4.03
N VAL A 121 -17.87 -7.35 4.78
CA VAL A 121 -18.48 -6.46 5.78
C VAL A 121 -18.17 -4.99 5.51
N GLN A 122 -17.72 -4.67 4.28
CA GLN A 122 -17.50 -3.28 3.90
C GLN A 122 -18.85 -2.59 3.80
N THR A 123 -19.10 -1.68 4.74
CA THR A 123 -20.26 -0.81 4.73
C THR A 123 -20.03 0.30 3.70
N TRP A 124 -20.72 0.19 2.57
CA TRP A 124 -20.77 1.22 1.53
C TRP A 124 -21.96 2.12 1.79
N CYS A 125 -21.73 3.43 1.83
CA CYS A 125 -22.78 4.40 2.08
C CYS A 125 -22.97 5.32 0.88
N ASP A 126 -24.23 5.45 0.44
CA ASP A 126 -24.66 6.36 -0.61
C ASP A 126 -25.65 7.38 -0.04
N TRP A 127 -25.60 8.62 -0.53
CA TRP A 127 -26.61 9.63 -0.20
C TRP A 127 -27.87 9.43 -1.05
N LYS A 128 -29.02 9.24 -0.39
CA LYS A 128 -30.36 9.22 -1.02
C LYS A 128 -31.16 10.42 -0.52
N GLY A 129 -31.21 11.47 -1.33
CA GLY A 129 -31.75 12.76 -0.90
C GLY A 129 -30.89 13.36 0.22
N THR A 130 -31.48 13.64 1.38
CA THR A 130 -30.78 14.14 2.58
C THR A 130 -30.40 13.04 3.57
N SER A 131 -30.62 11.77 3.23
CA SER A 131 -30.35 10.64 4.11
C SER A 131 -29.18 9.82 3.60
N LEU A 132 -28.20 9.56 4.47
CA LEU A 132 -27.09 8.66 4.21
C LEU A 132 -27.55 7.21 4.44
N VAL A 133 -27.48 6.38 3.41
CA VAL A 133 -27.91 4.98 3.47
C VAL A 133 -26.71 4.07 3.26
N CYS A 134 -26.45 3.25 4.26
CA CYS A 134 -25.29 2.38 4.34
C CYS A 134 -25.69 0.91 4.20
N GLN A 135 -24.93 0.13 3.44
CA GLN A 135 -25.16 -1.31 3.22
C GLN A 135 -23.85 -2.08 3.16
N ASN A 136 -23.85 -3.28 3.73
CA ASN A 136 -22.71 -4.20 3.61
C ASN A 136 -22.79 -4.89 2.25
N ARG A 137 -21.71 -4.82 1.47
CA ARG A 137 -21.54 -5.65 0.25
C ARG A 137 -20.64 -6.85 0.54
#